data_AF-A0A7S0L8A7-F1
#
_entry.id   AF-A0A7S0L8A7-F1
#
_cell.length_a   1.000
_cell.length_b   1.000
_cell.length_c   1.000
_cell.angle_alpha   90.00
_cell.angle_beta   90.00
_cell.angle_gamma   90.00
#
_symmetry.space_group_name_H-M   'P 1'
#
loop_
_entity.id
_entity.type
_entity.pdbx_description
1 polymer ?
#
loop_
_entity_poly.entity_id
_entity_poly.type
_entity_poly.pdbx_seq_one_letter_code
_entity_poly.pdbx_strand_id
1 'polypeptide(L)'
;RVCVCEQGWGGPSCSRRECPHHNCHGHGVCGGFEPGKCACDAFYMGEACEAQVLCASGCLGHGRCIDGMCDCDDGWGGADCERRVCSSACGQLGRCIEGQCECAAGVGGITCR
;
A
#
# COMPACT_ATOMS: atom_id res chain seq x y z
N ARG A 1 -22.64 33.86 -15.10
CA ARG A 1 -21.83 33.37 -16.24
C ARG A 1 -20.80 32.43 -15.66
N VAL A 2 -20.69 31.21 -16.17
CA VAL A 2 -19.62 30.26 -15.81
C VAL A 2 -18.51 30.45 -16.84
N CYS A 3 -17.27 30.54 -16.40
CA CYS A 3 -16.12 30.63 -17.29
C CYS A 3 -15.85 29.25 -17.90
N VAL A 4 -15.67 29.19 -19.22
CA VAL A 4 -15.11 28.00 -19.87
C VAL A 4 -13.61 28.18 -19.84
N CYS A 5 -12.91 27.26 -19.21
CA CYS A 5 -11.47 27.34 -19.05
C CYS A 5 -10.73 26.71 -20.23
N GLU A 6 -9.51 27.20 -20.48
CA GLU A 6 -8.61 26.56 -21.44
C GLU A 6 -8.17 25.17 -20.95
N GLN A 7 -7.73 24.31 -21.87
CA GLN A 7 -7.32 22.95 -21.53
C GLN A 7 -6.22 22.96 -20.46
N GLY A 8 -6.43 22.24 -19.35
CA GLY A 8 -5.51 22.23 -18.22
C GLY A 8 -5.73 23.37 -17.22
N TRP A 9 -6.85 24.10 -17.30
CA TRP A 9 -7.24 25.15 -16.34
C TRP A 9 -8.66 24.92 -15.84
N GLY A 10 -8.88 25.23 -14.56
CA GLY A 10 -10.13 24.96 -13.87
C GLY A 10 -10.42 25.94 -12.73
N GLY A 11 -11.59 25.77 -12.14
CA GLY A 11 -12.12 26.63 -11.07
C GLY A 11 -12.96 27.81 -11.58
N PRO A 12 -13.64 28.54 -10.67
CA PRO A 12 -14.61 29.58 -11.04
C PRO A 12 -14.02 30.75 -11.84
N SER A 13 -12.71 30.95 -11.73
CA SER A 13 -11.93 32.00 -12.38
C SER A 13 -10.88 31.48 -13.35
N CYS A 14 -10.86 30.18 -13.66
CA CYS A 14 -9.84 29.53 -14.51
C CYS A 14 -8.40 29.83 -14.09
N SER A 15 -8.17 30.09 -12.80
CA SER A 15 -6.85 30.48 -12.26
C SER A 15 -6.11 29.29 -11.64
N ARG A 16 -6.74 28.12 -11.60
CA ARG A 16 -6.16 26.89 -11.09
C ARG A 16 -5.75 26.03 -12.28
N ARG A 17 -4.52 25.51 -12.30
CA ARG A 17 -4.18 24.45 -13.26
C ARG A 17 -4.94 23.18 -12.88
N GLU A 18 -5.54 22.52 -13.85
CA GLU A 18 -6.14 21.21 -13.68
C GLU A 18 -5.02 20.18 -13.54
N CYS A 19 -5.01 19.49 -12.40
CA CYS A 19 -4.18 18.31 -12.25
C CYS A 19 -4.90 17.09 -12.84
N PRO A 20 -4.13 16.08 -13.29
CA PRO A 20 -4.69 14.87 -13.85
C PRO A 20 -5.66 14.19 -12.87
N HIS A 21 -6.67 13.54 -13.42
CA HIS A 21 -7.70 12.77 -12.72
C HIS A 21 -8.21 13.43 -11.42
N HIS A 22 -8.96 14.53 -11.56
CA HIS A 22 -9.71 15.17 -10.47
C HIS A 22 -8.87 15.59 -9.26
N ASN A 23 -7.74 16.27 -9.47
CA ASN A 23 -6.77 16.64 -8.43
C ASN A 23 -6.13 15.43 -7.75
N CYS A 24 -5.38 14.64 -8.51
CA CYS A 24 -4.51 13.60 -7.94
C CYS A 24 -5.31 12.50 -7.21
N HIS A 25 -6.51 12.16 -7.72
CA HIS A 25 -7.46 11.24 -7.07
C HIS A 25 -7.81 11.57 -5.61
N GLY A 26 -7.49 12.78 -5.12
CA GLY A 26 -7.62 13.13 -3.70
C GLY A 26 -6.54 12.55 -2.79
N HIS A 27 -5.48 11.97 -3.35
CA HIS A 27 -4.35 11.35 -2.64
C HIS A 27 -3.05 12.12 -2.84
N GLY A 28 -3.16 13.45 -2.96
CA GLY A 28 -1.99 14.29 -3.11
C GLY A 28 -2.32 15.76 -3.30
N VAL A 29 -1.25 16.55 -3.39
CA VAL A 29 -1.29 17.99 -3.61
C VAL A 29 -0.96 18.30 -5.06
N CYS A 30 -1.92 18.88 -5.77
CA CYS A 30 -1.74 19.40 -7.11
C CYS A 30 -0.76 20.58 -7.12
N GLY A 31 0.30 20.49 -7.92
CA GLY A 31 1.31 21.54 -8.05
C GLY A 31 2.35 21.57 -6.94
N GLY A 32 2.45 20.52 -6.10
CA GLY A 32 3.31 20.52 -4.91
C GLY A 32 4.81 20.60 -5.19
N PHE A 33 5.28 19.94 -6.26
CA PHE A 33 6.69 19.98 -6.68
C PHE A 33 6.88 20.71 -8.01
N GLU A 34 5.95 20.53 -8.95
CA GLU A 34 5.95 21.18 -10.27
C GLU A 34 4.52 21.55 -10.67
N PRO A 35 4.31 22.68 -11.38
CA PRO A 35 2.97 23.09 -11.82
C PRO A 35 2.28 22.02 -12.67
N GLY A 36 1.07 21.62 -12.27
CA GLY A 36 0.27 20.62 -13.00
C GLY A 36 0.65 19.16 -12.75
N LYS A 37 1.65 18.89 -11.88
CA LYS A 37 1.96 17.53 -11.41
C LYS A 37 1.45 17.28 -10.01
N CYS A 38 1.18 16.02 -9.71
CA CYS A 38 0.75 15.58 -8.39
C CYS A 38 1.93 15.27 -7.49
N ALA A 39 1.91 15.84 -6.29
CA ALA A 39 2.74 15.43 -5.17
C ALA A 39 1.91 14.45 -4.32
N CYS A 40 2.19 13.15 -4.40
CA CYS A 40 1.36 12.15 -3.72
C CYS A 40 1.55 12.14 -2.21
N ASP A 41 0.46 11.89 -1.50
CA ASP A 41 0.46 11.61 -0.07
C ASP A 41 1.23 10.31 0.20
N ALA A 42 1.62 10.11 1.47
CA ALA A 42 2.29 8.89 1.87
C ALA A 42 1.47 7.65 1.46
N PHE A 43 2.16 6.62 0.98
CA PHE A 43 1.58 5.37 0.48
C PHE A 43 0.81 5.48 -0.84
N TYR A 44 0.91 6.59 -1.59
CA TYR A 44 0.40 6.70 -2.96
C TYR A 44 1.50 7.05 -3.97
N MET A 45 1.33 6.58 -5.20
CA MET A 45 2.23 6.77 -6.34
C MET A 45 1.43 6.79 -7.65
N GLY A 46 2.12 7.04 -8.75
CA GLY A 46 1.50 7.25 -10.07
C GLY A 46 1.46 8.74 -10.45
N GLU A 47 1.14 9.02 -11.71
CA GLU A 47 1.15 10.40 -12.23
C GLU A 47 0.05 11.25 -11.60
N ALA A 48 -1.06 10.61 -11.21
CA ALA A 48 -2.21 11.21 -10.57
C ALA A 48 -2.52 10.59 -9.20
N CYS A 49 -1.51 9.99 -8.54
CA CYS A 49 -1.64 9.34 -7.23
C CYS A 49 -2.73 8.26 -7.17
N GLU A 50 -2.92 7.57 -8.30
CA GLU A 50 -3.94 6.55 -8.51
C GLU A 50 -3.60 5.19 -7.90
N ALA A 51 -2.31 4.95 -7.59
CA ALA A 51 -1.83 3.66 -7.12
C ALA A 51 -1.35 3.75 -5.68
N GLN A 52 -1.83 2.87 -4.80
CA GLN A 52 -1.29 2.74 -3.45
C GLN A 52 0.01 1.95 -3.50
N VAL A 53 1.07 2.49 -2.89
CA VAL A 53 2.42 1.93 -2.86
C VAL A 53 2.42 0.50 -2.30
N LEU A 54 1.68 0.27 -1.21
CA LEU A 54 1.67 -1.03 -0.52
C LEU A 54 1.05 -2.14 -1.39
N CYS A 55 0.04 -1.76 -2.19
CA CYS A 55 -0.64 -2.69 -3.10
C CYS A 55 -0.04 -2.70 -4.51
N ALA A 56 0.92 -1.82 -4.82
CA ALA A 56 1.49 -1.72 -6.17
C ALA A 56 2.22 -3.00 -6.58
N SER A 57 2.77 -3.75 -5.61
CA SER A 57 3.37 -5.07 -5.79
C SER A 57 2.36 -6.23 -5.59
N GLY A 58 1.09 -5.92 -5.38
CA GLY A 58 0.05 -6.90 -5.07
C GLY A 58 0.30 -7.64 -3.75
N CYS A 59 0.80 -6.94 -2.72
CA CYS A 59 1.18 -7.54 -1.44
C CYS A 59 2.20 -8.70 -1.61
N LEU A 60 3.09 -8.55 -2.61
CA LEU A 60 4.06 -9.56 -3.05
C LEU A 60 3.45 -10.93 -3.40
N GLY A 61 2.13 -11.00 -3.65
CA GLY A 61 1.41 -12.26 -3.83
C GLY A 61 1.26 -13.08 -2.56
N HIS A 62 1.41 -12.45 -1.38
CA HIS A 62 1.32 -13.05 -0.05
C HIS A 62 0.22 -12.42 0.79
N GLY A 63 -0.78 -11.82 0.14
CA GLY A 63 -1.91 -11.19 0.80
C GLY A 63 -2.89 -10.57 -0.17
N ARG A 64 -3.93 -9.97 0.39
CA ARG A 64 -4.97 -9.25 -0.33
C ARG A 64 -4.85 -7.76 -0.04
N CYS A 65 -4.95 -6.94 -1.09
CA CYS A 65 -5.08 -5.50 -0.89
C CYS A 65 -6.50 -5.17 -0.42
N ILE A 66 -6.62 -4.58 0.77
CA ILE A 66 -7.88 -4.10 1.34
C ILE A 66 -7.68 -2.64 1.76
N ASP A 67 -8.39 -1.72 1.10
CA ASP A 67 -8.32 -0.28 1.36
C ASP A 67 -6.89 0.31 1.40
N GLY A 68 -5.98 -0.26 0.60
CA GLY A 68 -4.59 0.19 0.51
C GLY A 68 -3.63 -0.35 1.56
N MET A 69 -4.09 -1.29 2.38
CA MET A 69 -3.25 -2.07 3.26
C MET A 69 -3.26 -3.53 2.81
N CYS A 70 -2.14 -4.21 3.02
CA CYS A 70 -2.04 -5.63 2.76
C CYS A 70 -2.57 -6.44 3.95
N ASP A 71 -3.66 -7.15 3.71
CA ASP A 71 -4.15 -8.23 4.56
C ASP A 71 -3.37 -9.50 4.20
N CYS A 72 -2.31 -9.79 4.98
CA CYS A 72 -1.38 -10.86 4.67
C CYS A 72 -1.97 -12.25 4.87
N ASP A 73 -1.61 -13.16 3.98
CA ASP A 73 -1.93 -14.56 4.09
C ASP A 73 -1.27 -15.18 5.34
N ASP A 74 -1.84 -16.26 5.84
CA ASP A 74 -1.30 -16.99 6.99
C ASP A 74 0.19 -17.30 6.81
N GLY A 75 1.00 -16.72 7.69
CA GLY A 75 2.45 -16.95 7.72
C GLY A 75 3.25 -15.83 7.07
N TRP A 76 2.58 -14.76 6.68
CA TRP A 76 3.18 -13.52 6.20
C TRP A 76 2.76 -12.33 7.05
N GLY A 77 3.61 -11.31 7.06
CA GLY A 77 3.39 -10.05 7.75
C GLY A 77 4.38 -9.01 7.28
N GLY A 78 4.26 -7.79 7.82
CA GLY A 78 4.93 -6.63 7.23
C GLY A 78 3.91 -5.75 6.49
N ALA A 79 4.36 -4.62 5.97
CA ALA A 79 3.47 -3.66 5.32
C ALA A 79 3.02 -4.14 3.92
N ASP A 80 3.86 -4.93 3.25
CA ASP A 80 3.65 -5.48 1.91
C ASP A 80 3.65 -7.02 1.91
N CYS A 81 3.50 -7.63 3.10
CA CYS A 81 3.64 -9.08 3.31
C CYS A 81 5.02 -9.62 2.93
N GLU A 82 6.06 -8.82 3.15
CA GLU A 82 7.45 -9.12 2.79
C GLU A 82 8.15 -10.07 3.76
N ARG A 83 7.63 -10.22 4.97
CA ARG A 83 8.24 -11.01 6.03
C ARG A 83 7.43 -12.27 6.30
N ARG A 84 8.12 -13.41 6.36
CA ARG A 84 7.52 -14.62 6.95
C ARG A 84 7.34 -14.45 8.46
N VAL A 85 6.15 -14.76 8.93
CA VAL A 85 5.80 -14.82 10.35
C VAL A 85 5.29 -16.21 10.68
N CYS A 86 5.35 -16.61 11.96
CA CYS A 86 4.79 -17.91 12.34
C CYS A 86 3.27 -17.78 12.45
N SER A 87 2.54 -18.34 11.48
CA SER A 87 1.07 -18.34 11.37
C SER A 87 0.35 -19.05 12.51
N SER A 88 1.08 -19.90 13.23
CA SER A 88 0.64 -20.56 14.44
C SER A 88 1.74 -20.38 15.46
N ALA A 89 1.38 -20.19 16.72
CA ALA A 89 2.29 -19.82 17.80
C ALA A 89 3.29 -20.93 18.17
N CYS A 90 3.92 -21.63 17.21
CA CYS A 90 4.89 -22.72 17.33
C CYS A 90 4.62 -23.70 18.48
N GLY A 91 3.35 -23.87 18.88
CA GLY A 91 2.99 -24.49 20.15
C GLY A 91 3.64 -23.83 21.38
N GLN A 92 3.42 -24.38 22.57
CA GLN A 92 4.16 -23.94 23.76
C GLN A 92 5.62 -24.42 23.77
N LEU A 93 5.98 -25.33 22.85
CA LEU A 93 7.24 -26.07 22.82
C LEU A 93 8.14 -25.71 21.63
N GLY A 94 7.79 -24.67 20.87
CA GLY A 94 8.58 -24.21 19.74
C GLY A 94 8.84 -22.70 19.79
N ARG A 95 9.92 -22.28 19.14
CA ARG A 95 10.27 -20.87 18.96
C ARG A 95 10.08 -20.45 17.52
N CYS A 96 9.50 -19.26 17.33
CA CYS A 96 9.42 -18.64 16.01
C CYS A 96 10.76 -17.98 15.68
N ILE A 97 11.43 -18.43 14.62
CA ILE A 97 12.64 -17.81 14.07
C ILE A 97 12.41 -17.57 12.58
N GLU A 98 12.30 -16.29 12.20
CA GLU A 98 12.10 -15.85 10.80
C GLU A 98 10.96 -16.56 10.05
N GLY A 99 9.87 -16.88 10.75
CA GLY A 99 8.70 -17.55 10.18
C GLY A 99 8.79 -19.08 10.10
N GLN A 100 9.89 -19.68 10.59
CA GLN A 100 9.97 -21.12 10.86
C GLN A 100 9.84 -21.41 12.35
N CYS A 101 9.11 -22.49 12.66
CA CYS A 101 9.04 -23.02 14.02
C CYS A 101 10.20 -23.98 14.27
N GLU A 102 11.04 -23.61 15.23
CA GLU A 102 12.08 -24.48 15.76
C GLU A 102 11.52 -25.23 16.97
N CYS A 103 11.33 -26.54 16.85
CA CYS A 103 10.69 -27.36 17.88
C CYS A 103 11.70 -27.89 18.91
N ALA A 104 11.25 -28.04 20.16
CA ALA A 104 12.02 -28.76 21.17
C ALA A 104 12.33 -30.20 20.74
N ALA A 105 13.45 -30.76 21.22
CA ALA A 105 13.91 -32.10 20.85
C ALA A 105 12.83 -33.17 21.10
N GLY A 106 12.51 -33.94 20.07
CA GLY A 106 11.48 -34.98 20.10
C GLY A 106 10.07 -34.51 19.72
N VAL A 107 9.87 -33.22 19.45
CA VAL A 107 8.63 -32.65 18.92
C VAL A 107 8.82 -32.34 17.44
N GLY A 108 7.86 -32.76 16.60
CA GLY A 108 7.90 -32.56 15.15
C GLY A 108 6.72 -31.76 14.63
N GLY A 109 6.74 -31.48 13.32
CA GLY A 109 5.64 -30.80 12.62
C GLY A 109 5.79 -29.28 12.54
N ILE A 110 5.01 -28.66 11.65
CA ILE A 110 5.12 -27.24 11.31
C ILE A 110 4.67 -26.29 12.45
N THR A 111 3.99 -26.82 13.46
CA THR A 111 3.46 -26.05 14.59
C THR A 111 3.99 -26.53 15.95
N CYS A 112 4.97 -27.44 15.98
CA CYS A 112 5.52 -28.07 17.19
C CYS A 112 4.44 -28.50 18.21
N ARG A 113 3.42 -29.22 17.72
CA ARG A 113 2.37 -29.84 18.51
C ARG A 113 2.43 -31.35 18.39
#